data_AF-A0A9C8FX49-F1
#
_entry.id   AF-A0A9C8FX49-F1
#
_cell.length_a   1.000
_cell.length_b   1.000
_cell.length_c   1.000
_cell.angle_alpha   90.00
_cell.angle_beta   90.00
_cell.angle_gamma   90.00
#
_symmetry.space_group_name_H-M   'P 1'
#
loop_
_entity.id
_entity.type
_entity.pdbx_description
1 polymer ?
#
loop_
_entity_poly.entity_id
_entity_poly.type
_entity_poly.pdbx_seq_one_letter_code
_entity_poly.pdbx_strand_id
1 'polypeptide(L)'
;MDQNYYPDRRELQQAYSRQLPVYQAALSELVHRLDSELRQRALSFSLKYRVKSFDSYYQKLLQRIGHAEGEAPDANIQDVLGIRIVCPFLENLKEAEEIMRGLYRIVEVERKGAEHSFREFGYQSTHLLLEIPDELQENNPQLDLDTCEVQIRTILQDAWSEVEHELVYKSNFTPYDESLRRKLAALNANLSLSDLIFQEIRDYQRSLHAELKKRRRSFIDRVEAEISGASPATGTNGAGYELNGVSHFENVDEMLLKALHAHNQGDYTAAIQLYDAILERQIEENVQAVILVHRGMAFFGSARYGEALDNFLAAADLEPENSKTYYYLGIVYRVLNRTTAALSAFKRSLEIYPYYFESLFGLAQTFSELGDYPAALEYCEKAQKIAPEEQKVVRFRAYVLEKMAL
;
A
#
# COMPACT_ATOMS: atom_id res chain seq x y z
N MET A 1 -45.95 41.12 19.12
CA MET A 1 -44.78 40.74 19.93
C MET A 1 -43.75 40.27 18.94
N ASP A 2 -42.65 41.01 18.83
CA ASP A 2 -41.60 40.82 17.82
C ASP A 2 -41.00 39.42 17.89
N GLN A 3 -41.16 38.62 16.83
CA GLN A 3 -40.66 37.25 16.73
C GLN A 3 -39.50 37.11 15.74
N ASN A 4 -38.64 38.13 15.64
CA ASN A 4 -37.33 37.98 15.01
C ASN A 4 -36.25 38.10 16.08
N TYR A 5 -35.72 36.97 16.52
CA TYR A 5 -34.53 36.92 17.38
C TYR A 5 -33.30 37.30 16.55
N TYR A 6 -32.75 38.49 16.79
CA TYR A 6 -31.48 38.92 16.20
C TYR A 6 -30.36 38.74 17.23
N PRO A 7 -29.47 37.75 17.07
CA PRO A 7 -28.37 37.57 18.01
C PRO A 7 -27.39 38.76 17.94
N ASP A 8 -26.98 39.30 19.08
CA ASP A 8 -25.94 40.35 19.12
C ASP A 8 -24.58 39.75 18.74
N ARG A 9 -24.08 40.17 17.58
CA ARG A 9 -22.79 39.71 17.05
C ARG A 9 -21.62 39.99 18.01
N ARG A 10 -21.60 41.14 18.70
CA ARG A 10 -20.49 41.51 19.59
C ARG A 10 -20.47 40.67 20.85
N GLU A 11 -21.64 40.44 21.45
CA GLU A 11 -21.75 39.59 22.64
C GLU A 11 -21.35 38.15 22.33
N LEU A 12 -21.86 37.60 21.21
CA LEU A 12 -21.48 36.26 20.75
C LEU A 12 -19.99 36.16 20.39
N GLN A 13 -19.42 37.21 19.79
CA GLN A 13 -17.99 37.23 19.48
C GLN A 13 -17.14 37.16 20.75
N GLN A 14 -17.51 37.92 21.79
CA GLN A 14 -16.80 37.89 23.07
C GLN A 14 -16.93 36.54 23.76
N ALA A 15 -18.13 35.95 23.76
CA ALA A 15 -18.35 34.61 24.30
C ALA A 15 -17.51 33.55 23.57
N TYR A 16 -17.54 33.56 22.22
CA TYR A 16 -16.77 32.64 21.38
C TYR A 16 -15.26 32.80 21.59
N SER A 17 -14.77 34.04 21.68
CA SER A 17 -13.35 34.31 21.95
C SER A 17 -12.89 33.80 23.31
N ARG A 18 -13.77 33.72 24.32
CA ARG A 18 -13.45 33.12 25.63
C ARG A 18 -13.36 31.60 25.55
N GLN A 19 -14.19 30.95 24.73
CA GLN A 19 -14.18 29.49 24.55
C GLN A 19 -13.14 28.98 23.56
N LEU A 20 -12.65 29.84 22.65
CA LEU A 20 -11.70 29.45 21.60
C LEU A 20 -10.46 28.69 22.12
N PRO A 21 -9.80 29.07 23.23
CA PRO A 21 -8.67 28.30 23.77
C PRO A 21 -9.07 26.91 24.25
N VAL A 22 -10.27 26.75 24.81
CA VAL A 22 -10.82 25.46 25.28
C VAL A 22 -11.08 24.55 24.07
N TYR A 23 -11.69 25.07 23.01
CA TYR A 23 -11.90 24.35 21.76
C TYR A 23 -10.59 23.90 21.13
N GLN A 24 -9.57 24.76 21.13
CA GLN A 24 -8.25 24.43 20.59
C GLN A 24 -7.54 23.33 21.40
N ALA A 25 -7.64 23.38 22.74
CA ALA A 25 -7.07 22.37 23.62
C ALA A 25 -7.75 21.00 23.40
N ALA A 26 -9.09 20.96 23.45
CA ALA A 26 -9.86 19.73 23.24
C ALA A 26 -9.60 19.11 21.85
N LEU A 27 -9.56 19.93 20.80
CA LEU A 27 -9.24 19.47 19.44
C LEU A 27 -7.82 18.91 19.33
N SER A 28 -6.84 19.55 19.96
CA SER A 28 -5.45 19.09 19.93
C SER A 28 -5.28 17.73 20.60
N GLU A 29 -5.98 17.51 21.71
CA GLU A 29 -5.98 16.23 22.43
C GLU A 29 -6.66 15.12 21.63
N LEU A 30 -7.83 15.41 21.04
CA LEU A 30 -8.52 14.50 20.11
C LEU A 30 -7.63 14.09 18.93
N VAL A 31 -6.98 15.07 18.29
CA VAL A 31 -6.07 14.83 17.16
C VAL A 31 -4.87 13.99 17.57
N HIS A 32 -4.28 14.24 18.75
CA HIS A 32 -3.14 13.46 19.24
C HIS A 32 -3.52 11.99 19.50
N ARG A 33 -4.68 11.76 20.13
CA ARG A 33 -5.20 10.40 20.37
C ARG A 33 -5.45 9.68 19.05
N LEU A 34 -6.12 10.35 18.11
CA LEU A 34 -6.45 9.82 16.79
C LEU A 34 -5.21 9.52 15.95
N ASP A 35 -4.20 10.40 15.95
CA ASP A 35 -2.93 10.17 15.24
C ASP A 35 -2.20 8.93 15.78
N SER A 36 -2.14 8.76 17.11
CA SER A 36 -1.50 7.60 17.74
C SER A 36 -2.19 6.29 17.36
N GLU A 37 -3.52 6.23 17.47
CA GLU A 37 -4.30 5.03 17.15
C GLU A 37 -4.22 4.63 15.67
N LEU A 38 -4.32 5.61 14.75
CA LEU A 38 -4.21 5.34 13.32
C LEU A 38 -2.80 4.86 12.93
N ARG A 39 -1.74 5.43 13.52
CA ARG A 39 -0.34 5.01 13.28
C ARG A 39 -0.04 3.62 13.82
N GLN A 40 -0.57 3.27 15.00
CA GLN A 40 -0.41 1.92 15.58
C GLN A 40 -0.96 0.83 14.65
N ARG A 41 -2.00 1.14 13.89
CA ARG A 41 -2.61 0.24 12.89
C ARG A 41 -1.94 0.33 11.51
N ALA A 42 -0.78 0.98 11.40
CA ALA A 42 0.00 1.15 10.17
C ALA A 42 -0.76 1.80 9.00
N LEU A 43 -1.78 2.60 9.28
CA LEU A 43 -2.50 3.36 8.27
C LEU A 43 -1.61 4.50 7.75
N SER A 44 -1.59 4.70 6.43
CA SER A 44 -0.96 5.87 5.82
C SER A 44 -1.97 7.01 5.71
N PHE A 45 -1.73 8.14 6.37
CA PHE A 45 -2.63 9.30 6.35
C PHE A 45 -1.88 10.60 6.67
N SER A 46 -2.56 11.72 6.45
CA SER A 46 -2.21 13.03 7.00
C SER A 46 -3.43 13.65 7.66
N LEU A 47 -3.20 14.36 8.77
CA LEU A 47 -4.27 15.05 9.50
C LEU A 47 -4.19 16.56 9.25
N LYS A 48 -5.34 17.14 8.89
CA LYS A 48 -5.58 18.57 8.98
C LYS A 48 -6.68 18.79 10.00
N TYR A 49 -6.58 19.80 10.85
CA TYR A 49 -7.63 20.09 11.83
C TYR A 49 -7.77 21.59 12.00
N ARG A 50 -8.98 22.04 12.32
CA ARG A 50 -9.29 23.45 12.52
C ARG A 50 -10.48 23.60 13.45
N VAL A 51 -10.42 24.66 14.25
CA VAL A 51 -11.62 25.22 14.90
C VAL A 51 -12.25 26.22 13.94
N LYS A 52 -13.57 26.21 13.79
CA LYS A 52 -14.30 27.14 12.91
C LYS A 52 -14.02 28.60 13.32
N SER A 53 -13.94 29.51 12.35
CA SER A 53 -13.81 30.94 12.68
C SER A 53 -15.14 31.51 13.17
N PHE A 54 -15.09 32.58 13.97
CA PHE A 54 -16.31 33.24 14.46
C PHE A 54 -17.22 33.70 13.31
N ASP A 55 -16.66 34.26 12.23
CA ASP A 55 -17.47 34.73 11.11
C ASP A 55 -18.24 33.59 10.43
N SER A 56 -17.61 32.44 10.21
CA SER A 56 -18.27 31.25 9.65
C SER A 56 -19.27 30.63 10.63
N TYR A 57 -18.96 30.62 11.92
CA TYR A 57 -19.88 30.18 12.97
C TYR A 57 -21.15 31.05 12.98
N TYR A 58 -20.98 32.37 12.99
CA TYR A 58 -22.07 33.33 13.03
C TYR A 58 -22.95 33.26 11.76
N GLN A 59 -22.35 33.12 10.58
CA GLN A 59 -23.12 32.90 9.34
C GLN A 59 -23.98 31.64 9.41
N LYS A 60 -23.42 30.52 9.90
CA LYS A 60 -24.14 29.24 10.01
C LYS A 60 -25.25 29.29 11.06
N LEU A 61 -25.01 30.01 12.16
CA LEU A 61 -26.03 30.29 13.18
C LEU A 61 -27.20 31.08 12.58
N LEU A 62 -26.92 32.16 11.84
CA LEU A 62 -27.95 32.95 11.16
C LEU A 62 -28.75 32.14 10.14
N GLN A 63 -28.09 31.27 9.36
CA GLN A 63 -28.77 30.38 8.41
C GLN A 63 -29.75 29.46 9.14
N ARG A 64 -29.36 28.85 10.26
CA ARG A 64 -30.27 28.01 11.06
C ARG A 64 -31.41 28.81 11.68
N ILE A 65 -31.15 29.99 12.24
CA ILE A 65 -32.20 30.88 12.78
C ILE A 65 -33.22 31.21 11.69
N GLY A 66 -32.77 31.50 10.47
CA GLY A 66 -33.66 31.82 9.35
C GLY A 66 -34.54 30.66 8.87
N HIS A 67 -34.15 29.40 9.15
CA HIS A 67 -34.94 28.21 8.82
C HIS A 67 -35.87 27.74 9.95
N ALA A 68 -35.67 28.23 11.18
CA ALA A 68 -36.52 27.89 12.33
C ALA A 68 -37.74 28.84 12.36
N GLU A 69 -38.87 28.42 11.81
CA GLU A 69 -40.15 29.13 11.88
C GLU A 69 -40.74 29.10 13.30
N GLY A 70 -40.17 29.89 14.23
CA GLY A 70 -40.82 30.24 15.50
C GLY A 70 -40.45 29.43 16.75
N GLU A 71 -39.48 28.51 16.68
CA GLU A 71 -38.85 27.89 17.85
C GLU A 71 -37.47 28.52 18.12
N ALA A 72 -37.06 28.61 19.39
CA ALA A 72 -35.71 29.03 19.74
C ALA A 72 -34.74 28.02 19.10
N PRO A 73 -33.90 28.43 18.13
CA PRO A 73 -33.13 27.48 17.36
C PRO A 73 -32.16 26.75 18.27
N ASP A 74 -32.08 25.44 18.12
CA ASP A 74 -31.02 24.64 18.74
C ASP A 74 -29.67 25.17 18.24
N ALA A 75 -28.97 25.88 19.13
CA ALA A 75 -27.74 26.60 18.83
C ALA A 75 -26.55 25.64 18.61
N ASN A 76 -26.76 24.33 18.72
CA ASN A 76 -25.69 23.34 18.64
C ASN A 76 -25.16 23.16 17.19
N ILE A 77 -24.16 23.96 16.84
CA ILE A 77 -23.42 23.85 15.58
C ILE A 77 -22.41 22.70 15.69
N GLN A 78 -22.71 21.59 15.04
CA GLN A 78 -21.98 20.31 15.12
C GLN A 78 -20.55 20.34 14.53
N ASP A 79 -20.24 21.28 13.64
CA ASP A 79 -18.95 21.36 12.93
C ASP A 79 -18.06 22.52 13.43
N VAL A 80 -18.15 22.85 14.72
CA VAL A 80 -17.22 23.81 15.35
C VAL A 80 -15.80 23.21 15.40
N LEU A 81 -15.68 21.94 15.82
CA LEU A 81 -14.44 21.17 15.78
C LEU A 81 -14.39 20.32 14.51
N GLY A 82 -13.40 20.56 13.65
CA GLY A 82 -13.24 19.83 12.40
C GLY A 82 -11.88 19.14 12.29
N ILE A 83 -11.90 17.84 12.01
CA ILE A 83 -10.70 17.04 11.67
C ILE A 83 -10.88 16.51 10.25
N ARG A 84 -9.80 16.47 9.47
CA ARG A 84 -9.73 15.83 8.17
C ARG A 84 -8.65 14.77 8.18
N ILE A 85 -9.04 13.54 7.87
CA ILE A 85 -8.16 12.41 7.65
C ILE A 85 -7.98 12.27 6.15
N VAL A 86 -6.81 12.70 5.65
CA VAL A 86 -6.49 12.68 4.23
C VAL A 86 -5.63 11.46 3.94
N CYS A 87 -6.21 10.49 3.25
CA CYS A 87 -5.61 9.21 2.90
C CYS A 87 -5.05 9.24 1.47
N PRO A 88 -3.99 8.46 1.18
CA PRO A 88 -3.40 8.43 -0.16
C PRO A 88 -4.25 7.66 -1.18
N PHE A 89 -5.03 6.67 -0.76
CA PHE A 89 -5.81 5.80 -1.66
C PHE A 89 -7.22 5.52 -1.13
N LEU A 90 -8.10 5.01 -1.99
CA LEU A 90 -9.52 4.77 -1.69
C LEU A 90 -9.77 3.69 -0.64
N GLU A 91 -9.02 2.57 -0.66
CA GLU A 91 -9.15 1.51 0.35
C GLU A 91 -8.79 2.02 1.75
N ASN A 92 -7.84 2.96 1.86
CA ASN A 92 -7.50 3.55 3.16
C ASN A 92 -8.65 4.37 3.77
N LEU A 93 -9.60 4.87 2.95
CA LEU A 93 -10.80 5.52 3.48
C LEU A 93 -11.67 4.53 4.26
N LYS A 94 -11.82 3.31 3.73
CA LYS A 94 -12.60 2.24 4.39
C LYS A 94 -11.91 1.79 5.67
N GLU A 95 -10.60 1.56 5.61
CA GLU A 95 -9.79 1.22 6.78
C GLU A 95 -9.90 2.31 7.86
N ALA A 96 -9.77 3.59 7.48
CA ALA A 96 -9.96 4.70 8.41
C ALA A 96 -11.37 4.72 9.02
N GLU A 97 -12.42 4.54 8.22
CA GLU A 97 -13.81 4.51 8.71
C GLU A 97 -14.03 3.35 9.71
N GLU A 98 -13.51 2.16 9.41
CA GLU A 98 -13.59 0.98 10.29
C GLU A 98 -12.85 1.21 11.60
N ILE A 99 -11.66 1.83 11.54
CA ILE A 99 -10.89 2.19 12.75
C ILE A 99 -11.69 3.19 13.59
N MET A 100 -12.24 4.23 12.97
CA MET A 100 -13.03 5.25 13.66
C MET A 100 -14.28 4.66 14.32
N ARG A 101 -14.99 3.77 13.63
CA ARG A 101 -16.15 3.03 14.19
C ARG A 101 -15.78 2.15 15.39
N GLY A 102 -14.55 1.66 15.45
CA GLY A 102 -14.06 0.86 16.57
C GLY A 102 -13.57 1.68 17.77
N LEU A 103 -13.19 2.95 17.56
CA LEU A 103 -12.59 3.81 18.59
C LEU A 103 -13.58 4.78 19.22
N TYR A 104 -14.51 5.32 18.43
CA TYR A 104 -15.40 6.40 18.85
C TYR A 104 -16.86 6.05 18.58
N ARG A 105 -17.74 6.61 19.40
CA ARG A 105 -19.17 6.58 19.13
C ARG A 105 -19.50 7.59 18.03
N ILE A 106 -20.04 7.09 16.93
CA ILE A 106 -20.44 7.89 15.77
C ILE A 106 -21.94 8.16 15.87
N VAL A 107 -22.30 9.44 15.95
CA VAL A 107 -23.68 9.92 16.04
C VAL A 107 -24.37 9.86 14.67
N GLU A 108 -23.66 10.32 13.64
CA GLU A 108 -24.19 10.42 12.28
C GLU A 108 -23.08 10.17 11.24
N VAL A 109 -23.46 9.59 10.10
CA VAL A 109 -22.57 9.44 8.94
C VAL A 109 -23.25 10.05 7.74
N GLU A 110 -22.72 11.19 7.28
CA GLU A 110 -23.18 11.86 6.09
C GLU A 110 -22.21 11.57 4.92
N ARG A 111 -22.75 11.09 3.79
CA ARG A 111 -21.98 10.88 2.56
C ARG A 111 -22.36 11.96 1.56
N LYS A 112 -21.70 13.11 1.64
CA LYS A 112 -21.95 14.23 0.72
C LYS A 112 -21.56 13.81 -0.69
N GLY A 113 -22.50 13.99 -1.61
CA GLY A 113 -22.34 13.71 -3.03
C GLY A 113 -22.93 12.38 -3.53
N ALA A 114 -23.55 11.57 -2.65
CA ALA A 114 -24.22 10.33 -3.05
C ALA A 114 -25.53 10.53 -3.83
N GLU A 115 -26.16 11.70 -3.71
CA GLU A 115 -27.47 12.01 -4.31
C GLU A 115 -27.43 12.90 -5.56
N HIS A 116 -26.23 13.28 -6.03
CA HIS A 116 -26.16 14.11 -7.22
C HIS A 116 -26.63 13.34 -8.46
N SER A 117 -27.49 14.00 -9.25
CA SER A 117 -27.95 13.48 -10.55
C SER A 117 -26.76 13.10 -11.45
N PHE A 118 -27.00 12.26 -12.46
CA PHE A 118 -26.01 11.87 -13.50
C PHE A 118 -25.26 13.05 -14.16
N ARG A 119 -25.70 14.30 -13.98
CA ARG A 119 -25.08 15.53 -14.49
C ARG A 119 -24.13 16.24 -13.51
N GLU A 120 -24.15 15.89 -12.23
CA GLU A 120 -23.34 16.50 -11.19
C GLU A 120 -22.44 15.41 -10.59
N PHE A 121 -21.31 15.13 -11.24
CA PHE A 121 -20.28 14.35 -10.58
C PHE A 121 -19.77 15.19 -9.41
N GLY A 122 -20.12 14.80 -8.17
CA GLY A 122 -19.59 15.37 -6.92
C GLY A 122 -18.74 14.30 -6.21
N TYR A 123 -17.58 14.69 -5.67
CA TYR A 123 -16.75 13.74 -4.93
C TYR A 123 -17.49 13.26 -3.67
N GLN A 124 -17.52 11.95 -3.46
CA GLN A 124 -18.06 11.36 -2.23
C GLN A 124 -17.08 11.62 -1.08
N SER A 125 -17.46 12.51 -0.16
CA SER A 125 -16.73 12.71 1.09
C SER A 125 -17.52 12.05 2.22
N THR A 126 -16.85 11.22 3.02
CA THR A 126 -17.45 10.63 4.22
C THR A 126 -17.26 11.60 5.39
N HIS A 127 -18.36 12.07 5.95
CA HIS A 127 -18.38 12.96 7.12
C HIS A 127 -18.92 12.14 8.29
N LEU A 128 -18.10 11.98 9.32
CA LEU A 128 -18.43 11.28 10.55
C LEU A 128 -18.65 12.32 11.63
N LEU A 129 -19.83 12.34 12.24
CA LEU A 129 -20.08 13.12 13.43
C LEU A 129 -19.76 12.27 14.66
N LEU A 130 -18.69 12.60 15.36
CA LEU A 130 -18.23 11.89 16.55
C LEU A 130 -18.80 12.53 17.81
N GLU A 131 -19.16 11.70 18.79
CA GLU A 131 -19.39 12.16 20.16
C GLU A 131 -18.03 12.37 20.84
N ILE A 132 -17.85 13.50 21.51
CA ILE A 132 -16.62 13.80 22.26
C ILE A 132 -16.58 12.88 23.49
N PRO A 133 -15.52 12.07 23.68
CA PRO A 133 -15.42 11.15 24.81
C PRO A 133 -15.58 11.85 26.17
N ASP A 134 -16.24 11.18 27.13
CA ASP A 134 -16.49 11.73 28.47
C ASP A 134 -15.18 12.16 29.17
N GLU A 135 -14.10 11.37 29.03
CA GLU A 135 -12.77 11.69 29.58
C GLU A 135 -12.27 13.09 29.16
N LEU A 136 -12.56 13.49 27.92
CA LEU A 136 -12.17 14.78 27.36
C LEU A 136 -13.02 15.92 27.89
N GLN A 137 -14.30 15.65 28.16
CA GLN A 137 -15.21 16.60 28.81
C GLN A 137 -14.85 16.77 30.30
N GLU A 138 -14.44 15.70 30.98
CA GLU A 138 -13.94 15.74 32.36
C GLU A 138 -12.65 16.56 32.47
N ASN A 139 -11.73 16.39 31.53
CA ASN A 139 -10.48 17.17 31.46
C ASN A 139 -10.72 18.64 31.08
N ASN A 140 -11.83 18.94 30.40
CA ASN A 140 -12.17 20.28 29.94
C ASN A 140 -13.60 20.67 30.36
N PRO A 141 -13.86 20.97 31.66
CA PRO A 141 -15.22 21.19 32.17
C PRO A 141 -15.95 22.41 31.58
N GLN A 142 -15.22 23.28 30.88
CA GLN A 142 -15.73 24.48 30.22
C GLN A 142 -16.15 24.22 28.76
N LEU A 143 -15.85 23.03 28.23
CA LEU A 143 -16.22 22.62 26.89
C LEU A 143 -17.73 22.43 26.82
N ASP A 144 -18.38 23.26 26.03
CA ASP A 144 -19.83 23.27 25.80
C ASP A 144 -20.23 22.57 24.48
N LEU A 145 -19.32 21.76 23.93
CA LEU A 145 -19.52 20.97 22.72
C LEU A 145 -19.58 19.48 23.07
N ASP A 146 -20.51 18.78 22.43
CA ASP A 146 -20.71 17.34 22.55
C ASP A 146 -20.21 16.57 21.31
N THR A 147 -19.95 17.27 20.21
CA THR A 147 -19.64 16.65 18.92
C THR A 147 -18.41 17.21 18.21
N CYS A 148 -17.79 16.38 17.37
CA CYS A 148 -16.69 16.75 16.47
C CYS A 148 -16.92 16.16 15.08
N GLU A 149 -16.80 16.98 14.04
CA GLU A 149 -16.91 16.52 12.65
C GLU A 149 -15.56 16.02 12.14
N VAL A 150 -15.53 14.77 11.67
CA VAL A 150 -14.36 14.15 11.05
C VAL A 150 -14.64 13.81 9.60
N GLN A 151 -13.87 14.39 8.69
CA GLN A 151 -13.99 14.17 7.25
C GLN A 151 -12.89 13.21 6.79
N ILE A 152 -13.27 12.10 6.16
CA ILE A 152 -12.32 11.13 5.60
C ILE A 152 -12.31 11.29 4.08
N ARG A 153 -11.12 11.55 3.51
CA ARG A 153 -10.94 11.92 2.10
C ARG A 153 -9.65 11.37 1.50
N THR A 154 -9.62 11.20 0.18
CA THR A 154 -8.33 11.05 -0.54
C THR A 154 -7.61 12.40 -0.64
N ILE A 155 -6.33 12.37 -1.03
CA ILE A 155 -5.55 13.58 -1.36
C ILE A 155 -6.27 14.38 -2.45
N LEU A 156 -6.78 13.73 -3.49
CA LEU A 156 -7.45 14.41 -4.61
C LEU A 156 -8.82 14.97 -4.21
N GLN A 157 -9.57 14.27 -3.35
CA GLN A 157 -10.82 14.76 -2.77
C GLN A 157 -10.60 15.98 -1.88
N ASP A 158 -9.55 15.99 -1.07
CA ASP A 158 -9.21 17.13 -0.22
C ASP A 158 -8.77 18.34 -1.05
N ALA A 159 -7.91 18.12 -2.05
CA ALA A 159 -7.49 19.17 -2.99
C ALA A 159 -8.69 19.75 -3.77
N TRP A 160 -9.59 18.90 -4.27
CA TRP A 160 -10.81 19.33 -4.93
C TRP A 160 -11.66 20.21 -4.02
N SER A 161 -11.90 19.76 -2.78
CA SER A 161 -12.74 20.51 -1.84
C SER A 161 -12.15 21.85 -1.44
N GLU A 162 -10.82 21.98 -1.36
CA GLU A 162 -10.17 23.27 -1.10
C GLU A 162 -10.33 24.23 -2.28
N VAL A 163 -10.13 23.75 -3.51
CA VAL A 163 -10.29 24.54 -4.75
C VAL A 163 -11.75 24.93 -4.97
N GLU A 164 -12.68 23.99 -4.83
CA GLU A 164 -14.11 24.24 -4.96
C GLU A 164 -14.57 25.29 -3.95
N HIS A 165 -14.13 25.21 -2.69
CA HIS A 165 -14.47 26.20 -1.69
C HIS A 165 -13.96 27.61 -2.05
N GLU A 166 -12.72 27.73 -2.53
CA GLU A 166 -12.15 29.02 -2.95
C GLU A 166 -12.87 29.62 -4.18
N LEU A 167 -13.26 28.77 -5.13
CA LEU A 167 -13.95 29.22 -6.34
C LEU A 167 -15.43 29.50 -6.09
N VAL A 168 -16.15 28.60 -5.41
CA VAL A 168 -17.62 28.62 -5.25
C VAL A 168 -18.08 29.47 -4.08
N TYR A 169 -17.37 29.47 -2.95
CA TYR A 169 -17.83 30.21 -1.76
C TYR A 169 -17.51 31.72 -1.83
N LYS A 170 -16.51 32.13 -2.62
CA LYS A 170 -16.13 33.55 -2.80
C LYS A 170 -16.76 34.21 -4.02
N SER A 171 -17.36 33.44 -4.93
CA SER A 171 -18.10 33.98 -6.06
C SER A 171 -19.59 33.65 -5.88
N ASN A 172 -20.45 34.66 -5.80
CA ASN A 172 -21.89 34.46 -5.82
C ASN A 172 -22.29 33.90 -7.19
N PHE A 173 -22.20 32.58 -7.36
CA PHE A 173 -22.49 31.89 -8.61
C PHE A 173 -23.91 32.26 -9.05
N THR A 174 -24.00 32.89 -10.21
CA THR A 174 -25.29 33.26 -10.79
C THR A 174 -25.80 32.08 -11.64
N PRO A 175 -27.12 32.00 -11.92
CA PRO A 175 -27.67 30.98 -12.82
C PRO A 175 -27.04 30.92 -14.23
N TYR A 176 -26.23 31.92 -14.62
CA TYR A 176 -25.59 32.05 -15.93
C TYR A 176 -24.22 31.34 -16.05
N ASP A 177 -23.72 30.73 -14.98
CA ASP A 177 -22.37 30.14 -14.93
C ASP A 177 -22.32 28.65 -15.35
N GLU A 178 -23.25 28.21 -16.21
CA GLU A 178 -23.41 26.80 -16.58
C GLU A 178 -22.16 26.20 -17.25
N SER A 179 -21.46 27.00 -18.06
CA SER A 179 -20.18 26.60 -18.70
C SER A 179 -19.08 26.30 -17.67
N LEU A 180 -19.02 27.09 -16.59
CA LEU A 180 -18.05 26.90 -15.50
C LEU A 180 -18.40 25.67 -14.66
N ARG A 181 -19.68 25.48 -14.33
CA ARG A 181 -20.17 24.27 -13.64
C ARG A 181 -19.82 22.99 -14.41
N ARG A 182 -19.99 23.00 -15.73
CA ARG A 182 -19.60 21.85 -16.59
C ARG A 182 -18.10 21.57 -16.54
N LYS A 183 -17.25 22.61 -16.54
CA LYS A 183 -15.79 22.44 -16.40
C LYS A 183 -15.41 21.89 -15.04
N LEU A 184 -16.04 22.37 -13.97
CA LEU A 184 -15.84 21.86 -12.61
C LEU A 184 -16.25 20.38 -12.52
N ALA A 185 -17.43 20.02 -13.04
CA ALA A 185 -17.87 18.62 -13.08
C ALA A 185 -16.91 17.72 -13.87
N ALA A 186 -16.38 18.18 -15.00
CA ALA A 186 -15.41 17.42 -15.80
C ALA A 186 -14.07 17.23 -15.06
N LEU A 187 -13.57 18.27 -14.37
CA LEU A 187 -12.37 18.16 -13.54
C LEU A 187 -12.59 17.17 -12.39
N ASN A 188 -13.73 17.24 -11.73
CA ASN A 188 -14.07 16.35 -10.64
C ASN A 188 -14.12 14.88 -11.09
N ALA A 189 -14.69 14.61 -12.27
CA ALA A 189 -14.71 13.29 -12.88
C ALA A 189 -13.29 12.77 -13.18
N ASN A 190 -12.39 13.62 -13.70
CA ASN A 190 -11.00 13.25 -13.95
C ASN A 190 -10.23 12.93 -12.68
N LEU A 191 -10.42 13.71 -11.61
CA LEU A 191 -9.80 13.45 -10.32
C LEU A 191 -10.32 12.12 -9.75
N SER A 192 -11.62 11.88 -9.83
CA SER A 192 -12.24 10.63 -9.36
C SER A 192 -11.69 9.41 -10.12
N LEU A 193 -11.54 9.52 -11.43
CA LEU A 193 -10.90 8.51 -12.26
C LEU A 193 -9.42 8.32 -11.87
N SER A 194 -8.71 9.40 -11.56
CA SER A 194 -7.31 9.33 -11.14
C SER A 194 -7.16 8.57 -9.81
N ASP A 195 -8.05 8.79 -8.83
CA ASP A 195 -8.06 8.02 -7.58
C ASP A 195 -8.23 6.51 -7.83
N LEU A 196 -9.12 6.13 -8.76
CA LEU A 196 -9.32 4.73 -9.16
C LEU A 196 -8.06 4.14 -9.80
N ILE A 197 -7.45 4.85 -10.75
CA ILE A 197 -6.23 4.41 -11.42
C ILE A 197 -5.08 4.25 -10.41
N PHE A 198 -4.92 5.17 -9.46
CA PHE A 198 -3.90 5.04 -8.42
C PHE A 198 -4.14 3.83 -7.52
N GLN A 199 -5.40 3.55 -7.18
CA GLN A 199 -5.77 2.35 -6.43
C GLN A 199 -5.42 1.08 -7.22
N GLU A 200 -5.78 1.01 -8.50
CA GLU A 200 -5.47 -0.14 -9.38
C GLU A 200 -3.96 -0.39 -9.50
N ILE A 201 -3.17 0.66 -9.72
CA ILE A 201 -1.70 0.56 -9.80
C ILE A 201 -1.13 -0.03 -8.50
N ARG A 202 -1.61 0.44 -7.35
CA ARG A 202 -1.17 -0.04 -6.04
C ARG A 202 -1.53 -1.51 -5.82
N ASP A 203 -2.75 -1.90 -6.17
CA ASP A 203 -3.22 -3.27 -6.00
C ASP A 203 -2.45 -4.24 -6.90
N TYR A 204 -2.17 -3.82 -8.14
CA TYR A 204 -1.30 -4.55 -9.04
C TYR A 204 0.12 -4.72 -8.45
N GLN A 205 0.73 -3.66 -7.94
CA GLN A 205 2.06 -3.74 -7.31
C GLN A 205 2.08 -4.66 -6.09
N ARG A 206 1.06 -4.59 -5.22
CA ARG A 206 0.93 -5.47 -4.05
C ARG A 206 0.80 -6.93 -4.47
N SER A 207 -0.05 -7.22 -5.45
CA SER A 207 -0.25 -8.56 -6.00
C SER A 207 1.04 -9.11 -6.61
N LEU A 208 1.70 -8.31 -7.45
CA LEU A 208 2.99 -8.67 -8.06
C LEU A 208 4.06 -8.98 -7.00
N HIS A 209 4.20 -8.13 -5.98
CA HIS A 209 5.17 -8.36 -4.90
C HIS A 209 4.85 -9.62 -4.09
N ALA A 210 3.57 -9.89 -3.81
CA ALA A 210 3.15 -11.09 -3.12
C ALA A 210 3.50 -12.35 -3.91
N GLU A 211 3.19 -12.37 -5.22
CA GLU A 211 3.52 -13.49 -6.10
C GLU A 211 5.05 -13.67 -6.24
N LEU A 212 5.81 -12.59 -6.43
CA LEU A 212 7.28 -12.67 -6.49
C LEU A 212 7.89 -13.21 -5.19
N LYS A 213 7.36 -12.82 -4.02
CA LYS A 213 7.82 -13.30 -2.71
C LYS A 213 7.52 -14.78 -2.51
N LYS A 214 6.30 -15.23 -2.86
CA LYS A 214 5.90 -16.64 -2.81
C LYS A 214 6.77 -17.50 -3.72
N ARG A 215 7.00 -17.02 -4.95
CA ARG A 215 7.84 -17.70 -5.94
C ARG A 215 9.26 -17.88 -5.48
N ARG A 216 9.87 -16.81 -4.96
CA ARG A 216 11.25 -16.85 -4.46
C ARG A 216 11.42 -17.90 -3.36
N ARG A 217 10.45 -17.99 -2.45
CA ARG A 217 10.44 -19.01 -1.40
C ARG A 217 10.33 -20.42 -2.00
N SER A 218 9.34 -20.66 -2.85
CA SER A 218 9.12 -21.95 -3.53
C SER A 218 10.35 -22.41 -4.31
N PHE A 219 11.03 -21.49 -5.00
CA PHE A 219 12.27 -21.79 -5.71
C PHE A 219 13.38 -22.24 -4.76
N ILE A 220 13.61 -21.52 -3.65
CA ILE A 220 14.64 -21.88 -2.66
C ILE A 220 14.34 -23.24 -2.04
N ASP A 221 13.08 -23.51 -1.67
CA ASP A 221 12.68 -24.79 -1.07
C ASP A 221 12.94 -25.97 -2.03
N ARG A 222 12.68 -25.77 -3.33
CA ARG A 222 12.98 -26.77 -4.37
C ARG A 222 14.47 -26.99 -4.59
N VAL A 223 15.27 -25.92 -4.56
CA VAL A 223 16.72 -26.02 -4.65
C VAL A 223 17.28 -26.85 -3.49
N GLU A 224 16.80 -26.60 -2.27
CA GLU A 224 17.20 -27.36 -1.09
C GLU A 224 16.78 -28.84 -1.18
N ALA A 225 15.58 -29.13 -1.69
CA ALA A 225 15.11 -30.51 -1.92
C ALA A 225 15.99 -31.26 -2.94
N GLU A 226 16.28 -30.63 -4.08
CA GLU A 226 17.07 -31.25 -5.15
C GLU A 226 18.51 -31.57 -4.70
N ILE A 227 19.15 -30.63 -4.00
CA ILE A 227 20.53 -30.78 -3.54
C ILE A 227 20.63 -31.81 -2.40
N SER A 228 19.62 -31.91 -1.54
CA SER A 228 19.59 -32.90 -0.45
C SER A 228 19.17 -34.31 -0.91
N GLY A 229 18.76 -34.47 -2.17
CA GLY A 229 18.21 -35.74 -2.69
C GLY A 229 16.85 -36.11 -2.06
N ALA A 230 16.18 -35.16 -1.41
CA ALA A 230 14.86 -35.35 -0.83
C ALA A 230 13.79 -35.15 -1.92
N SER A 231 12.84 -36.08 -2.06
CA SER A 231 11.71 -35.87 -2.98
C SER A 231 10.93 -34.61 -2.58
N PRO A 232 10.74 -33.65 -3.50
CA PRO A 232 9.95 -32.48 -3.18
C PRO A 232 8.53 -32.92 -2.81
N ALA A 233 8.01 -32.38 -1.71
CA ALA A 233 6.61 -32.56 -1.35
C ALA A 233 5.78 -32.12 -2.55
N THR A 234 5.02 -33.04 -3.14
CA THR A 234 4.07 -32.77 -4.21
C THR A 234 3.11 -31.69 -3.73
N GLY A 235 3.30 -30.46 -4.24
CA GLY A 235 2.38 -29.37 -4.03
C GLY A 235 1.01 -29.78 -4.57
N THR A 236 0.02 -29.73 -3.70
CA THR A 236 -1.39 -30.00 -4.00
C THR A 236 -1.85 -29.16 -5.19
N ASN A 237 -2.58 -29.79 -6.13
CA ASN A 237 -3.43 -29.11 -7.10
C ASN A 237 -4.38 -28.14 -6.35
N GLY A 238 -4.01 -26.87 -6.30
CA GLY A 238 -4.79 -25.80 -5.68
C GLY A 238 -5.79 -25.24 -6.67
N ALA A 239 -7.02 -25.07 -6.20
CA ALA A 239 -8.20 -24.65 -6.96
C ALA A 239 -7.95 -23.45 -7.89
N GLY A 240 -8.56 -23.54 -9.08
CA GLY A 240 -8.47 -22.55 -10.15
C GLY A 240 -8.89 -21.16 -9.70
N TYR A 241 -8.15 -20.18 -10.22
CA TYR A 241 -8.44 -18.76 -10.02
C TYR A 241 -9.38 -18.29 -11.13
N GLU A 242 -10.60 -17.88 -10.77
CA GLU A 242 -11.50 -17.18 -11.69
C GLU A 242 -11.08 -15.70 -11.76
N LEU A 243 -10.44 -15.32 -12.86
CA LEU A 243 -10.29 -13.92 -13.24
C LEU A 243 -11.65 -13.42 -13.76
N ASN A 244 -12.44 -12.83 -12.89
CA ASN A 244 -13.64 -12.11 -13.32
C ASN A 244 -13.23 -10.81 -14.02
N GLY A 245 -13.25 -10.87 -15.36
CA GLY A 245 -13.40 -9.74 -16.27
C GLY A 245 -12.11 -9.04 -16.68
N VAL A 246 -11.51 -9.43 -17.81
CA VAL A 246 -10.57 -8.55 -18.52
C VAL A 246 -10.85 -8.55 -20.03
N SER A 247 -10.86 -7.33 -20.55
CA SER A 247 -11.18 -6.89 -21.91
C SER A 247 -10.03 -7.16 -22.90
N HIS A 248 -10.32 -6.96 -24.19
CA HIS A 248 -9.64 -7.43 -25.41
C HIS A 248 -8.23 -6.86 -25.72
N PHE A 249 -7.48 -6.36 -24.72
CA PHE A 249 -6.08 -5.89 -24.86
C PHE A 249 -5.25 -6.28 -23.63
N GLU A 250 -4.73 -7.51 -23.58
CA GLU A 250 -3.85 -7.93 -22.49
C GLU A 250 -2.47 -7.24 -22.61
N ASN A 251 -2.13 -6.40 -21.62
CA ASN A 251 -0.81 -5.76 -21.51
C ASN A 251 0.24 -6.76 -20.97
N VAL A 252 1.52 -6.54 -21.26
CA VAL A 252 2.66 -7.39 -20.82
C VAL A 252 2.65 -7.62 -19.31
N ASP A 253 2.32 -6.58 -18.55
CA ASP A 253 2.17 -6.61 -17.09
C ASP A 253 1.15 -7.66 -16.61
N GLU A 254 -0.02 -7.71 -17.25
CA GLU A 254 -1.08 -8.65 -16.88
C GLU A 254 -0.68 -10.10 -17.23
N MET A 255 -0.06 -10.29 -18.40
CA MET A 255 0.47 -11.59 -18.79
C MET A 255 1.55 -12.07 -17.82
N LEU A 256 2.43 -11.17 -17.37
CA LEU A 256 3.45 -11.47 -16.38
C LEU A 256 2.81 -11.90 -15.07
N LEU A 257 1.79 -11.18 -14.58
CA LEU A 257 1.08 -11.57 -13.36
C LEU A 257 0.44 -12.95 -13.48
N LYS A 258 -0.23 -13.25 -14.60
CA LYS A 258 -0.78 -14.59 -14.90
C LYS A 258 0.30 -15.67 -14.91
N ALA A 259 1.45 -15.40 -15.55
CA ALA A 259 2.56 -16.33 -15.61
C ALA A 259 3.14 -16.63 -14.22
N LEU A 260 3.30 -15.59 -13.39
CA LEU A 260 3.76 -15.73 -12.00
C LEU A 260 2.78 -16.52 -11.14
N HIS A 261 1.49 -16.28 -11.31
CA HIS A 261 0.46 -17.02 -10.60
C HIS A 261 0.51 -18.51 -10.96
N ALA A 262 0.48 -18.84 -12.27
CA ALA A 262 0.59 -20.23 -12.75
C ALA A 262 1.85 -20.93 -12.21
N HIS A 263 2.99 -20.24 -12.25
CA HIS A 263 4.25 -20.73 -11.69
C HIS A 263 4.10 -21.06 -10.19
N ASN A 264 3.48 -20.18 -9.41
CA ASN A 264 3.29 -20.37 -7.98
C ASN A 264 2.29 -21.45 -7.60
N GLN A 265 1.43 -21.86 -8.53
CA GLN A 265 0.59 -23.06 -8.40
C GLN A 265 1.32 -24.35 -8.82
N GLY A 266 2.55 -24.24 -9.34
CA GLY A 266 3.31 -25.37 -9.86
C GLY A 266 2.92 -25.77 -11.29
N ASP A 267 2.04 -25.01 -11.96
CA ASP A 267 1.74 -25.19 -13.38
C ASP A 267 2.83 -24.51 -14.21
N TYR A 268 3.98 -25.18 -14.28
CA TYR A 268 5.12 -24.68 -15.03
C TYR A 268 4.88 -24.67 -16.53
N THR A 269 4.07 -25.57 -17.06
CA THR A 269 3.76 -25.62 -18.49
C THR A 269 3.02 -24.36 -18.91
N ALA A 270 1.95 -24.00 -18.19
CA ALA A 270 1.21 -22.76 -18.46
C ALA A 270 2.09 -21.52 -18.22
N ALA A 271 2.87 -21.51 -17.14
CA ALA A 271 3.78 -20.39 -16.86
C ALA A 271 4.80 -20.16 -17.97
N ILE A 272 5.43 -21.22 -18.48
CA ILE A 272 6.41 -21.16 -19.57
C ILE A 272 5.75 -20.63 -20.86
N GLN A 273 4.56 -21.13 -21.22
CA GLN A 273 3.83 -20.65 -22.39
C GLN A 273 3.50 -19.15 -22.29
N LEU A 274 3.12 -18.67 -21.10
CA LEU A 274 2.86 -17.24 -20.89
C LEU A 274 4.15 -16.41 -20.97
N TYR A 275 5.27 -16.90 -20.44
CA TYR A 275 6.56 -16.23 -20.60
C TYR A 275 7.01 -16.21 -22.07
N ASP A 276 6.81 -17.29 -22.82
CA ASP A 276 7.08 -17.34 -24.26
C ASP A 276 6.27 -16.27 -25.01
N ALA A 277 4.96 -16.21 -24.75
CA ALA A 277 4.08 -15.22 -25.36
C ALA A 277 4.46 -13.77 -24.99
N ILE A 278 5.06 -13.52 -23.82
CA ILE A 278 5.61 -12.21 -23.47
C ILE A 278 6.88 -11.92 -24.26
N LEU A 279 7.80 -12.89 -24.36
CA LEU A 279 9.08 -12.75 -25.06
C LEU A 279 8.93 -12.61 -26.58
N GLU A 280 7.82 -13.10 -27.15
CA GLU A 280 7.47 -12.92 -28.57
C GLU A 280 7.00 -11.49 -28.89
N ARG A 281 6.72 -10.67 -27.87
CA ARG A 281 6.34 -9.26 -28.06
C ARG A 281 7.56 -8.36 -28.11
N GLN A 282 7.40 -7.19 -28.71
CA GLN A 282 8.42 -6.14 -28.67
C GLN A 282 8.44 -5.51 -27.26
N ILE A 283 9.40 -5.92 -26.44
CA ILE A 283 9.64 -5.44 -25.07
C ILE A 283 11.07 -4.90 -24.93
N GLU A 284 11.30 -4.06 -23.92
CA GLU A 284 12.63 -3.54 -23.62
C GLU A 284 13.57 -4.64 -23.08
N GLU A 285 14.88 -4.51 -23.34
CA GLU A 285 15.90 -5.53 -22.99
C GLU A 285 15.97 -5.82 -21.48
N ASN A 286 15.83 -4.79 -20.65
CA ASN A 286 15.75 -4.91 -19.19
C ASN A 286 14.54 -5.75 -18.74
N VAL A 287 13.37 -5.55 -19.37
CA VAL A 287 12.16 -6.33 -19.10
C VAL A 287 12.36 -7.75 -19.59
N GLN A 288 12.92 -7.93 -20.79
CA GLN A 288 13.24 -9.24 -21.35
C GLN A 288 14.15 -10.05 -20.42
N ALA A 289 15.20 -9.45 -19.86
CA ALA A 289 16.09 -10.09 -18.89
C ALA A 289 15.33 -10.60 -17.65
N VAL A 290 14.38 -9.82 -17.13
CA VAL A 290 13.54 -10.23 -15.99
C VAL A 290 12.64 -11.42 -16.35
N ILE A 291 12.01 -11.39 -17.54
CA ILE A 291 11.16 -12.49 -18.00
C ILE A 291 11.97 -13.77 -18.20
N LEU A 292 13.17 -13.67 -18.79
CA LEU A 292 14.08 -14.81 -18.95
C LEU A 292 14.48 -15.42 -17.60
N VAL A 293 14.77 -14.61 -16.58
CA VAL A 293 14.99 -15.13 -15.21
C VAL A 293 13.78 -15.90 -14.71
N HIS A 294 12.57 -15.38 -14.91
CA HIS A 294 11.34 -16.01 -14.40
C HIS A 294 11.01 -17.32 -15.12
N ARG A 295 11.21 -17.36 -16.43
CA ARG A 295 11.10 -18.55 -17.26
C ARG A 295 12.17 -19.59 -16.91
N GLY A 296 13.41 -19.15 -16.68
CA GLY A 296 14.50 -20.00 -16.19
C GLY A 296 14.17 -20.67 -14.84
N MET A 297 13.56 -19.93 -13.91
CA MET A 297 13.06 -20.49 -12.65
C MET A 297 11.94 -21.53 -12.87
N ALA A 298 11.08 -21.33 -13.89
CA ALA A 298 10.00 -22.28 -14.21
C ALA A 298 10.54 -23.58 -14.83
N PHE A 299 11.53 -23.47 -15.72
CA PHE A 299 12.27 -24.63 -16.23
C PHE A 299 12.97 -25.39 -15.11
N PHE A 300 13.62 -24.67 -14.19
CA PHE A 300 14.23 -25.28 -13.02
C PHE A 300 13.19 -26.03 -12.17
N GLY A 301 12.04 -25.42 -11.91
CA GLY A 301 10.92 -26.07 -11.22
C GLY A 301 10.40 -27.31 -11.94
N SER A 302 10.54 -27.38 -13.26
CA SER A 302 10.21 -28.55 -14.07
C SER A 302 11.35 -29.57 -14.21
N ALA A 303 12.43 -29.44 -13.43
CA ALA A 303 13.67 -30.21 -13.54
C ALA A 303 14.37 -30.13 -14.92
N ARG A 304 14.06 -29.11 -15.72
CA ARG A 304 14.65 -28.84 -17.03
C ARG A 304 15.87 -27.92 -16.88
N TYR A 305 16.91 -28.41 -16.21
CA TYR A 305 18.05 -27.59 -15.76
C TYR A 305 18.90 -27.00 -16.90
N GLY A 306 18.99 -27.68 -18.05
CA GLY A 306 19.69 -27.14 -19.23
C GLY A 306 19.02 -25.88 -19.75
N GLU A 307 17.69 -25.92 -19.90
CA GLU A 307 16.92 -24.76 -20.36
C GLU A 307 16.88 -23.65 -19.32
N ALA A 308 16.84 -24.01 -18.03
CA ALA A 308 17.01 -23.03 -16.96
C ALA A 308 18.35 -22.29 -17.07
N LEU A 309 19.44 -23.03 -17.31
CA LEU A 309 20.78 -22.46 -17.51
C LEU A 309 20.80 -21.51 -18.71
N ASP A 310 20.27 -21.94 -19.86
CA ASP A 310 20.25 -21.13 -21.08
C ASP A 310 19.50 -19.80 -20.88
N ASN A 311 18.35 -19.84 -20.18
CA ASN A 311 17.58 -18.62 -19.88
C ASN A 311 18.33 -17.69 -18.91
N PHE A 312 19.01 -18.23 -17.88
CA PHE A 312 19.79 -17.41 -16.96
C PHE A 312 21.04 -16.82 -17.62
N LEU A 313 21.67 -17.52 -18.56
CA LEU A 313 22.78 -16.99 -19.36
C LEU A 313 22.30 -15.87 -20.26
N ALA A 314 21.21 -16.07 -21.01
CA ALA A 314 20.62 -15.03 -21.84
C ALA A 314 20.21 -13.79 -21.02
N ALA A 315 19.69 -13.99 -19.80
CA ALA A 315 19.40 -12.88 -18.90
C ALA A 315 20.66 -12.15 -18.40
N ALA A 316 21.78 -12.85 -18.21
CA ALA A 316 23.05 -12.25 -17.80
C ALA A 316 23.72 -11.48 -18.95
N ASP A 317 23.51 -11.93 -20.20
CA ASP A 317 23.99 -11.22 -21.40
C ASP A 317 23.27 -9.89 -21.59
N LEU A 318 21.96 -9.83 -21.32
CA LEU A 318 21.17 -8.61 -21.37
C LEU A 318 21.45 -7.67 -20.19
N GLU A 319 21.58 -8.22 -18.98
CA GLU A 319 21.77 -7.44 -17.74
C GLU A 319 22.98 -7.96 -16.94
N PRO A 320 24.22 -7.60 -17.36
CA PRO A 320 25.45 -8.14 -16.81
C PRO A 320 25.78 -7.67 -15.38
N GLU A 321 25.06 -6.67 -14.88
CA GLU A 321 25.17 -6.11 -13.54
C GLU A 321 24.00 -6.54 -12.63
N ASN A 322 23.27 -7.60 -12.99
CA ASN A 322 22.23 -8.17 -12.15
C ASN A 322 22.75 -9.30 -11.25
N SER A 323 23.06 -8.97 -10.00
CA SER A 323 23.57 -9.93 -9.00
C SER A 323 22.67 -11.17 -8.80
N LYS A 324 21.34 -11.03 -8.92
CA LYS A 324 20.38 -12.13 -8.74
C LYS A 324 20.50 -13.15 -9.88
N THR A 325 20.76 -12.71 -11.10
CA THR A 325 20.94 -13.61 -12.25
C THR A 325 22.12 -14.54 -12.03
N TYR A 326 23.26 -14.01 -11.57
CA TYR A 326 24.43 -14.83 -11.25
C TYR A 326 24.23 -15.76 -10.06
N TYR A 327 23.41 -15.37 -9.08
CA TYR A 327 22.98 -16.30 -8.04
C TYR A 327 22.22 -17.50 -8.61
N TYR A 328 21.24 -17.26 -9.50
CA TYR A 328 20.50 -18.34 -10.13
C TYR A 328 21.39 -19.22 -11.00
N LEU A 329 22.34 -18.64 -11.75
CA LEU A 329 23.38 -19.40 -12.47
C LEU A 329 24.17 -20.30 -11.51
N GLY A 330 24.59 -19.76 -10.36
CA GLY A 330 25.33 -20.52 -9.35
C GLY A 330 24.54 -21.72 -8.85
N ILE A 331 23.25 -21.54 -8.57
CA ILE A 331 22.33 -22.61 -8.17
C ILE A 331 22.22 -23.69 -9.25
N VAL A 332 21.96 -23.32 -10.51
CA VAL A 332 21.80 -24.30 -11.59
C VAL A 332 23.11 -25.04 -11.86
N TYR A 333 24.25 -24.35 -11.80
CA TYR A 333 25.55 -25.00 -11.92
C TYR A 333 25.82 -26.01 -10.81
N ARG A 334 25.42 -25.73 -9.56
CA ARG A 334 25.53 -26.71 -8.46
C ARG A 334 24.70 -27.95 -8.72
N VAL A 335 23.43 -27.80 -9.09
CA VAL A 335 22.54 -28.93 -9.41
C VAL A 335 23.07 -29.77 -10.58
N LEU A 336 23.69 -29.12 -11.57
CA LEU A 336 24.36 -29.79 -12.68
C LEU A 336 25.74 -30.37 -12.31
N ASN A 337 26.15 -30.35 -11.04
CA ASN A 337 27.46 -30.77 -10.55
C ASN A 337 28.66 -30.06 -11.22
N ARG A 338 28.43 -28.83 -11.71
CA ARG A 338 29.46 -27.94 -12.30
C ARG A 338 29.99 -26.99 -11.23
N THR A 339 30.61 -27.55 -10.20
CA THR A 339 30.96 -26.85 -8.95
C THR A 339 31.89 -25.64 -9.14
N THR A 340 32.84 -25.71 -10.08
CA THR A 340 33.73 -24.59 -10.40
C THR A 340 32.97 -23.42 -11.03
N ALA A 341 32.05 -23.70 -11.96
CA ALA A 341 31.19 -22.69 -12.57
C ALA A 341 30.24 -22.07 -11.53
N ALA A 342 29.73 -22.89 -10.60
CA ALA A 342 28.91 -22.40 -9.50
C ALA A 342 29.65 -21.39 -8.62
N LEU A 343 30.86 -21.71 -8.17
CA LEU A 343 31.69 -20.79 -7.38
C LEU A 343 31.93 -19.47 -8.11
N SER A 344 32.26 -19.52 -9.41
CA SER A 344 32.47 -18.33 -10.23
C SER A 344 31.19 -17.49 -10.33
N ALA A 345 30.04 -18.11 -10.54
CA ALA A 345 28.76 -17.40 -10.61
C ALA A 345 28.39 -16.72 -9.28
N PHE A 346 28.49 -17.42 -8.14
CA PHE A 346 28.22 -16.77 -6.85
C PHE A 346 29.23 -15.67 -6.52
N LYS A 347 30.51 -15.84 -6.85
CA LYS A 347 31.50 -14.77 -6.71
C LYS A 347 31.14 -13.56 -7.56
N ARG A 348 30.77 -13.76 -8.82
CA ARG A 348 30.31 -12.67 -9.69
C ARG A 348 29.08 -11.97 -9.13
N SER A 349 28.14 -12.72 -8.56
CA SER A 349 27.00 -12.15 -7.83
C SER A 349 27.43 -11.21 -6.69
N LEU A 350 28.46 -11.59 -5.93
CA LEU A 350 28.99 -10.81 -4.82
C LEU A 350 29.93 -9.67 -5.25
N GLU A 351 30.56 -9.76 -6.42
CA GLU A 351 31.28 -8.61 -7.01
C GLU A 351 30.32 -7.47 -7.30
N ILE A 352 29.11 -7.79 -7.79
CA ILE A 352 28.05 -6.82 -8.09
C ILE A 352 27.36 -6.35 -6.81
N TYR A 353 26.96 -7.28 -5.94
CA TYR A 353 26.32 -6.97 -4.66
C TYR A 353 26.97 -7.74 -3.50
N PRO A 354 27.97 -7.13 -2.81
CA PRO A 354 28.77 -7.81 -1.78
C PRO A 354 28.00 -8.37 -0.58
N TYR A 355 26.80 -7.83 -0.34
CA TYR A 355 25.96 -8.21 0.80
C TYR A 355 24.83 -9.17 0.40
N TYR A 356 24.91 -9.81 -0.77
CA TYR A 356 23.87 -10.72 -1.21
C TYR A 356 23.88 -12.01 -0.39
N PHE A 357 22.97 -12.07 0.58
CA PHE A 357 22.85 -13.16 1.54
C PHE A 357 22.82 -14.54 0.87
N GLU A 358 22.00 -14.70 -0.18
CA GLU A 358 21.81 -15.99 -0.83
C GLU A 358 23.06 -16.46 -1.59
N SER A 359 23.87 -15.56 -2.15
CA SER A 359 25.15 -15.91 -2.78
C SER A 359 26.24 -16.21 -1.76
N LEU A 360 26.28 -15.51 -0.62
CA LEU A 360 27.16 -15.87 0.50
C LEU A 360 26.87 -17.29 0.99
N PHE A 361 25.60 -17.60 1.23
CA PHE A 361 25.19 -18.93 1.67
C PHE A 361 25.42 -19.99 0.58
N GLY A 362 25.16 -19.66 -0.69
CA GLY A 362 25.46 -20.52 -1.84
C GLY A 362 26.94 -20.88 -1.92
N LEU A 363 27.86 -19.91 -1.73
CA LEU A 363 29.30 -20.19 -1.66
C LEU A 363 29.65 -21.10 -0.49
N ALA A 364 29.10 -20.83 0.70
CA ALA A 364 29.37 -21.65 1.87
C ALA A 364 28.99 -23.12 1.64
N GLN A 365 27.82 -23.36 1.05
CA GLN A 365 27.38 -24.72 0.69
C GLN A 365 28.28 -25.35 -0.39
N THR A 366 28.62 -24.59 -1.43
CA THR A 366 29.47 -25.08 -2.54
C THR A 366 30.88 -25.45 -2.06
N PHE A 367 31.48 -24.65 -1.16
CA PHE A 367 32.79 -24.97 -0.57
C PHE A 367 32.71 -26.21 0.34
N SER A 368 31.62 -26.38 1.09
CA SER A 368 31.41 -27.59 1.88
C SER A 368 31.26 -28.84 1.00
N GLU A 369 30.62 -28.75 -0.16
CA GLU A 369 30.53 -29.85 -1.14
C GLU A 369 31.90 -30.26 -1.69
N LEU A 370 32.83 -29.30 -1.80
CA LEU A 370 34.22 -29.55 -2.18
C LEU A 370 35.10 -30.04 -1.02
N GLY A 371 34.58 -30.08 0.21
CA GLY A 371 35.33 -30.42 1.42
C GLY A 371 36.23 -29.29 1.94
N ASP A 372 36.16 -28.08 1.37
CA ASP A 372 36.86 -26.90 1.88
C ASP A 372 36.04 -26.25 3.01
N TYR A 373 36.02 -26.92 4.15
CA TYR A 373 35.29 -26.47 5.34
C TYR A 373 35.78 -25.13 5.91
N PRO A 374 37.08 -24.78 5.88
CA PRO A 374 37.53 -23.43 6.27
C PRO A 374 36.90 -22.31 5.43
N ALA A 375 36.89 -22.44 4.10
CA ALA A 375 36.23 -21.46 3.24
C ALA A 375 34.71 -21.47 3.46
N ALA A 376 34.09 -22.65 3.62
CA ALA A 376 32.67 -22.76 3.92
C ALA A 376 32.30 -21.99 5.20
N LEU A 377 33.09 -22.12 6.26
CA LEU A 377 32.88 -21.42 7.53
C LEU A 377 32.99 -19.90 7.36
N GLU A 378 33.98 -19.41 6.62
CA GLU A 378 34.15 -17.97 6.36
C GLU A 378 32.89 -17.36 5.71
N TYR A 379 32.36 -18.01 4.67
CA TYR A 379 31.16 -17.53 3.99
C TYR A 379 29.88 -17.71 4.84
N CYS A 380 29.80 -18.75 5.68
CA CYS A 380 28.73 -18.89 6.67
C CYS A 380 28.71 -17.71 7.64
N GLU A 381 29.88 -17.31 8.16
CA GLU A 381 29.98 -16.20 9.12
C GLU A 381 29.63 -14.87 8.49
N LYS A 382 30.00 -14.66 7.22
CA LYS A 382 29.53 -13.50 6.44
C LYS A 382 28.01 -13.52 6.28
N ALA A 383 27.41 -14.65 5.90
CA ALA A 383 25.96 -14.78 5.76
C ALA A 383 25.23 -14.53 7.10
N GLN A 384 25.77 -15.07 8.21
CA GLN A 384 25.20 -14.88 9.55
C GLN A 384 25.28 -13.43 10.03
N LYS A 385 26.31 -12.67 9.64
CA LYS A 385 26.36 -11.22 9.92
C LYS A 385 25.23 -10.45 9.23
N ILE A 386 24.79 -10.90 8.04
CA ILE A 386 23.68 -10.29 7.30
C ILE A 386 22.33 -10.69 7.89
N ALA A 387 22.17 -11.96 8.27
CA ALA A 387 20.94 -12.48 8.88
C ALA A 387 21.26 -13.31 10.14
N PRO A 388 21.43 -12.67 11.31
CA PRO A 388 21.86 -13.34 12.54
C PRO A 388 20.92 -14.43 13.04
N GLU A 389 19.62 -14.25 12.80
CA GLU A 389 18.55 -15.14 13.28
C GLU A 389 18.15 -16.22 12.26
N GLU A 390 18.83 -16.27 11.11
CA GLU A 390 18.49 -17.22 10.05
C GLU A 390 18.93 -18.64 10.41
N GLN A 391 17.97 -19.45 10.86
CA GLN A 391 18.21 -20.77 11.44
C GLN A 391 18.96 -21.72 10.51
N LYS A 392 18.73 -21.65 9.20
CA LYS A 392 19.44 -22.53 8.25
C LYS A 392 20.94 -22.27 8.21
N VAL A 393 21.37 -21.02 8.37
CA VAL A 393 22.79 -20.66 8.44
C VAL A 393 23.40 -21.15 9.75
N VAL A 394 22.68 -20.99 10.86
CA VAL A 394 23.14 -21.46 12.18
C VAL A 394 23.34 -22.98 12.18
N ARG A 395 22.37 -23.74 11.66
CA ARG A 395 22.45 -25.20 11.53
C ARG A 395 23.59 -25.62 10.61
N PHE A 396 23.72 -24.96 9.45
CA PHE A 396 24.76 -25.28 8.48
C PHE A 396 26.17 -24.97 9.01
N ARG A 397 26.34 -23.86 9.75
CA ARG A 397 27.59 -23.53 10.43
C ARG A 397 27.98 -24.59 11.45
N ALA A 398 27.02 -25.08 12.25
CA ALA A 398 27.28 -26.16 13.20
C ALA A 398 27.76 -27.44 12.50
N TYR A 399 27.13 -27.81 11.38
CA TYR A 399 27.55 -28.93 10.53
C TYR A 399 28.98 -28.75 10.00
N VAL A 400 29.33 -27.57 9.48
CA VAL A 400 30.68 -27.28 8.99
C VAL A 400 31.72 -27.41 10.10
N LEU A 401 31.44 -26.90 11.31
CA LEU A 401 32.33 -27.00 12.47
C LEU A 401 32.54 -28.46 12.91
N GLU A 402 31.50 -29.29 12.89
CA GLU A 402 31.62 -30.72 13.19
C GLU A 402 32.53 -31.42 12.18
N LYS A 403 32.39 -31.11 10.89
CA LYS A 403 33.24 -31.67 9.82
C LYS A 403 34.70 -31.22 9.88
N MET A 404 34.98 -30.06 10.46
CA MET A 404 36.35 -29.58 10.70
C MET A 404 37.01 -30.25 11.92
N ALA A 405 36.22 -30.85 12.82
CA ALA A 405 36.70 -31.49 14.03
C ALA A 405 37.00 -33.00 13.85
N LEU A 406 36.55 -33.60 12.74
CA LEU A 406 36.84 -34.96 12.30
C LEU A 406 38.04 -34.98 11.36
#